data_AF-A0A8H3AK08-F1
#
_entry.id   AF-A0A8H3AK08-F1
#
_cell.length_a   1.000
_cell.length_b   1.000
_cell.length_c   1.000
_cell.angle_alpha   90.00
_cell.angle_beta   90.00
_cell.angle_gamma   90.00
#
_symmetry.space_group_name_H-M   'P 1'
#
loop_
_entity.id
_entity.type
_entity.pdbx_description
1 polymer ?
#
loop_
_entity_poly.entity_id
_entity_poly.type
_entity_poly.pdbx_seq_one_letter_code
_entity_poly.pdbx_strand_id
1 'polypeptide(L)'
;MSHDDLPPPYYTVVSTLETEQRDVASHIRKLSQDIVNCDQLFYDIGVLFEGRYTVQVAPPSVADSWRKHKQTFKDIIWAARGAATNVQVRNTDFIDVILPALGNPGISRENKIKELKTFIARPLPKFLTSTESAEKIGEINVGITNGLKEYEESADKMVNSINAEIAKLEGERDKQKEQEKASQEKKATAPTPSGSGSAEYDSKIAEEKSKLETINKQRNDLKSKLADIRFALNTIPEQVGQCFLTTWTHLTNDATHLKNRMEGSTTDPLPDIAGVIRVYKTINDALEYYSTNVSNQH
;
A
#
# COMPACT_ATOMS: atom_id res chain seq x y z
N MET A 1 -41.82 8.86 11.89
CA MET A 1 -40.65 8.50 12.71
C MET A 1 -40.75 9.30 13.99
N SER A 2 -40.90 8.61 15.11
CA SER A 2 -41.00 9.23 16.43
C SER A 2 -39.65 9.90 16.76
N HIS A 3 -39.67 10.94 17.59
CA HIS A 3 -38.45 11.58 18.11
C HIS A 3 -37.52 10.59 18.86
N ASP A 4 -38.05 9.42 19.22
CA ASP A 4 -37.37 8.34 19.96
C ASP A 4 -36.63 7.31 19.08
N ASP A 5 -36.77 7.35 17.75
CA ASP A 5 -36.06 6.43 16.83
C ASP A 5 -34.69 6.97 16.35
N LEU A 6 -34.29 8.14 16.85
CA LEU A 6 -32.97 8.70 16.55
C LEU A 6 -31.95 8.12 17.54
N PRO A 7 -30.81 7.60 17.07
CA PRO A 7 -29.73 7.23 17.98
C PRO A 7 -29.40 8.41 18.90
N PRO A 8 -28.96 8.17 20.15
CA PRO A 8 -28.67 9.26 21.08
C PRO A 8 -27.74 10.28 20.41
N PRO A 9 -27.97 11.60 20.59
CA PRO A 9 -27.13 12.63 19.97
C PRO A 9 -25.69 12.33 20.33
N TYR A 10 -24.85 12.15 19.31
CA TYR A 10 -23.63 11.36 19.46
C TYR A 10 -22.64 11.96 20.47
N TYR A 11 -22.81 13.20 20.94
CA TYR A 11 -22.05 13.73 22.07
C TYR A 11 -22.90 14.56 23.04
N THR A 12 -23.41 13.91 24.08
CA THR A 12 -23.75 14.56 25.35
C THR A 12 -22.49 14.87 26.18
N VAL A 13 -21.33 14.26 25.86
CA VAL A 13 -20.05 14.43 26.55
C VAL A 13 -18.88 14.51 25.56
N VAL A 14 -18.08 15.58 25.64
CA VAL A 14 -16.91 15.83 24.76
C VAL A 14 -15.80 14.80 24.93
N SER A 15 -15.62 14.18 26.11
CA SER A 15 -14.56 13.19 26.32
C SER A 15 -14.76 11.88 25.54
N THR A 16 -16.01 11.49 25.30
CA THR A 16 -16.34 10.32 24.47
C THR A 16 -16.01 10.60 23.01
N LEU A 17 -16.40 11.79 22.52
CA LEU A 17 -16.01 12.33 21.20
C LEU A 17 -14.49 12.28 21.01
N GLU A 18 -13.74 12.77 22.00
CA GLU A 18 -12.28 12.82 21.93
C GLU A 18 -11.63 11.45 21.78
N THR A 19 -12.14 10.44 22.48
CA THR A 19 -11.54 9.10 22.44
C THR A 19 -11.78 8.44 21.08
N GLU A 20 -13.02 8.42 20.62
CA GLU A 20 -13.39 7.77 19.36
C GLU A 20 -12.72 8.45 18.16
N GLN A 21 -12.70 9.78 18.11
CA GLN A 21 -12.06 10.49 17.00
C GLN A 21 -10.54 10.39 17.03
N ARG A 22 -9.92 10.22 18.20
CA ARG A 22 -8.48 9.91 18.30
C ARG A 22 -8.16 8.55 17.69
N ASP A 23 -9.01 7.55 17.94
CA ASP A 23 -8.84 6.21 17.36
C ASP A 23 -9.01 6.24 15.85
N VAL A 24 -10.05 6.93 15.34
CA VAL A 24 -10.26 7.14 13.90
C VAL A 24 -9.07 7.87 13.28
N ALA A 25 -8.61 8.98 13.86
CA ALA A 25 -7.48 9.74 13.35
C ALA A 25 -6.17 8.92 13.34
N SER A 26 -5.95 8.10 14.37
CA SER A 26 -4.80 7.19 14.43
C SER A 26 -4.88 6.11 13.36
N HIS A 27 -6.08 5.58 13.11
CA HIS A 27 -6.32 4.61 12.05
C HIS A 27 -6.06 5.20 10.66
N ILE A 28 -6.55 6.42 10.37
CA ILE A 28 -6.29 7.12 9.09
C ILE A 28 -4.78 7.29 8.86
N ARG A 29 -4.04 7.72 9.88
CA ARG A 29 -2.57 7.86 9.76
C ARG A 29 -1.88 6.54 9.50
N LYS A 30 -2.31 5.46 10.18
CA LYS A 30 -1.79 4.11 9.94
C LYS A 30 -2.05 3.66 8.50
N LEU A 31 -3.28 3.84 7.99
CA LEU A 31 -3.62 3.49 6.61
C LEU A 31 -2.80 4.26 5.58
N SER A 32 -2.46 5.53 5.87
CA SER A 32 -1.52 6.29 5.04
C SER A 32 -0.14 5.63 4.96
N GLN A 33 0.40 5.19 6.10
CA GLN A 33 1.69 4.50 6.14
C GLN A 33 1.63 3.13 5.45
N ASP A 34 0.55 2.37 5.64
CA ASP A 34 0.37 1.06 5.03
C ASP A 34 0.32 1.18 3.49
N ILE A 35 -0.29 2.24 2.94
CA ILE A 35 -0.26 2.53 1.50
C ILE A 35 1.15 2.83 1.00
N VAL A 36 1.90 3.69 1.71
CA VAL A 36 3.28 4.02 1.34
C VAL A 36 4.15 2.77 1.34
N ASN A 37 4.01 1.93 2.37
CA ASN A 37 4.71 0.64 2.44
C ASN A 37 4.33 -0.29 1.28
N CYS A 38 3.06 -0.31 0.88
CA CYS A 38 2.59 -1.10 -0.26
C CYS A 38 3.15 -0.59 -1.60
N ASP A 39 3.23 0.73 -1.83
CA ASP A 39 3.88 1.28 -3.03
C ASP A 39 5.39 0.97 -3.07
N GLN A 40 6.04 0.98 -1.90
CA GLN A 40 7.43 0.53 -1.79
C GLN A 40 7.58 -0.96 -2.14
N LEU A 41 6.64 -1.83 -1.73
CA LEU A 41 6.64 -3.23 -2.16
C LEU A 41 6.50 -3.36 -3.69
N PHE A 42 5.64 -2.55 -4.31
CA PHE A 42 5.55 -2.49 -5.78
C PHE A 42 6.88 -2.09 -6.42
N TYR A 43 7.58 -1.11 -5.87
CA TYR A 43 8.90 -0.71 -6.34
C TYR A 43 9.92 -1.84 -6.20
N ASP A 44 10.05 -2.44 -5.01
CA ASP A 44 11.03 -3.48 -4.71
C ASP A 44 10.87 -4.71 -5.61
N ILE A 45 9.63 -5.15 -5.84
CA ILE A 45 9.34 -6.27 -6.74
C ILE A 45 9.69 -5.90 -8.19
N GLY A 46 9.41 -4.67 -8.61
CA GLY A 46 9.76 -4.19 -9.94
C GLY A 46 11.28 -4.24 -10.18
N VAL A 47 12.06 -3.85 -9.16
CA VAL A 47 13.53 -3.95 -9.19
C VAL A 47 14.00 -5.40 -9.37
N LEU A 48 13.37 -6.36 -8.68
CA LEU A 48 13.68 -7.78 -8.82
C LEU A 48 13.36 -8.30 -10.23
N PHE A 49 12.23 -7.90 -10.81
CA PHE A 49 11.86 -8.28 -12.17
C PHE A 49 12.75 -7.66 -13.25
N GLU A 50 13.20 -6.44 -13.05
CA GLU A 50 14.07 -5.76 -14.01
C GLU A 50 15.55 -6.18 -13.90
N GLY A 51 15.92 -6.97 -12.89
CA GLY A 51 17.29 -7.48 -12.73
C GLY A 51 18.33 -6.40 -12.49
N ARG A 52 17.94 -5.20 -12.02
CA ARG A 52 18.82 -4.02 -11.97
C ARG A 52 20.06 -4.15 -11.08
N TYR A 53 20.15 -5.21 -10.26
CA TYR A 53 21.24 -5.40 -9.30
C TYR A 53 21.85 -6.82 -9.29
N THR A 54 21.40 -7.73 -10.18
CA THR A 54 21.70 -9.17 -10.11
C THR A 54 21.40 -9.86 -11.47
N VAL A 55 21.30 -11.19 -11.49
CA VAL A 55 20.83 -11.99 -12.63
C VAL A 55 19.38 -11.60 -12.98
N GLN A 56 19.14 -11.29 -14.26
CA GLN A 56 17.80 -11.01 -14.77
C GLN A 56 17.04 -12.33 -14.99
N VAL A 57 16.17 -12.67 -14.04
CA VAL A 57 15.39 -13.92 -14.06
C VAL A 57 14.05 -13.74 -14.75
N ALA A 58 13.38 -12.60 -14.52
CA ALA A 58 12.02 -12.40 -15.03
C ALA A 58 12.02 -12.14 -16.54
N PRO A 59 11.10 -12.76 -17.30
CA PRO A 59 10.94 -12.43 -18.71
C PRO A 59 10.37 -11.01 -18.87
N PRO A 60 10.60 -10.33 -20.02
CA PRO A 60 10.11 -8.97 -20.25
C PRO A 60 8.60 -8.81 -20.05
N SER A 61 7.80 -9.84 -20.38
CA SER A 61 6.34 -9.86 -20.18
C SER A 61 5.94 -9.61 -18.72
N VAL A 62 6.64 -10.24 -17.78
CA VAL A 62 6.38 -10.11 -16.34
C VAL A 62 6.72 -8.70 -15.87
N ALA A 63 7.86 -8.16 -16.29
CA ALA A 63 8.26 -6.79 -15.95
C ALA A 63 7.27 -5.74 -16.49
N ASP A 64 6.82 -5.90 -17.74
CA ASP A 64 5.83 -5.02 -18.36
C ASP A 64 4.46 -5.11 -17.67
N SER A 65 4.01 -6.32 -17.34
CA SER A 65 2.77 -6.52 -16.59
C SER A 65 2.85 -5.88 -15.20
N TRP A 66 3.99 -6.04 -14.52
CA TRP A 66 4.20 -5.44 -13.20
C TRP A 66 4.12 -3.91 -13.22
N ARG A 67 4.72 -3.27 -14.23
CA ARG A 67 4.61 -1.81 -14.42
C ARG A 67 3.16 -1.37 -14.59
N LYS A 68 2.34 -2.13 -15.32
CA LYS A 68 0.90 -1.85 -15.46
C LYS A 68 0.18 -2.00 -14.12
N HIS A 69 0.43 -3.07 -13.37
CA HIS A 69 -0.19 -3.27 -12.06
C HIS A 69 0.18 -2.17 -11.05
N LYS A 70 1.45 -1.73 -11.05
CA LYS A 70 1.89 -0.58 -10.24
C LYS A 70 1.13 0.69 -10.63
N GLN A 71 0.91 0.93 -11.92
CA GLN A 71 0.13 2.08 -12.37
C GLN A 71 -1.34 1.97 -11.91
N THR A 72 -1.97 0.81 -12.05
CA THR A 72 -3.33 0.57 -11.55
C THR A 72 -3.44 0.83 -10.05
N PHE A 73 -2.44 0.40 -9.27
CA PHE A 73 -2.39 0.67 -7.84
C PHE A 73 -2.24 2.16 -7.53
N LYS A 74 -1.38 2.88 -8.27
CA LYS A 74 -1.28 4.35 -8.16
C LYS A 74 -2.61 5.04 -8.42
N ASP A 75 -3.37 4.60 -9.41
CA ASP A 75 -4.69 5.18 -9.69
C ASP A 75 -5.67 4.97 -8.53
N ILE A 76 -5.61 3.83 -7.84
CA ILE A 76 -6.38 3.58 -6.60
C ILE A 76 -5.94 4.55 -5.50
N ILE A 77 -4.63 4.75 -5.30
CA ILE A 77 -4.09 5.70 -4.31
C ILE A 77 -4.58 7.13 -4.60
N TRP A 78 -4.52 7.56 -5.87
CA TRP A 78 -4.99 8.90 -6.27
C TRP A 78 -6.49 9.10 -5.99
N ALA A 79 -7.30 8.08 -6.26
CA ALA A 79 -8.72 8.13 -5.96
C ALA A 79 -8.99 8.18 -4.45
N ALA A 80 -8.23 7.41 -3.65
CA ALA A 80 -8.29 7.46 -2.20
C ALA A 80 -7.87 8.82 -1.63
N ARG A 81 -6.80 9.42 -2.17
CA ARG A 81 -6.39 10.79 -1.84
C ARG A 81 -7.50 11.80 -2.12
N GLY A 82 -8.13 11.70 -3.30
CA GLY A 82 -9.26 12.57 -3.66
C GLY A 82 -10.42 12.42 -2.68
N ALA A 83 -10.72 11.20 -2.25
CA ALA A 83 -11.73 10.94 -1.24
C ALA A 83 -11.36 11.57 0.12
N ALA A 84 -10.14 11.35 0.60
CA ALA A 84 -9.65 11.94 1.85
C ALA A 84 -9.76 13.47 1.83
N THR A 85 -9.38 14.09 0.70
CA THR A 85 -9.49 15.55 0.50
C THR A 85 -10.95 16.02 0.57
N ASN A 86 -11.88 15.31 -0.07
CA ASN A 86 -13.30 15.66 0.00
C ASN A 86 -13.88 15.52 1.42
N VAL A 87 -13.48 14.48 2.16
CA VAL A 87 -13.90 14.30 3.56
C VAL A 87 -13.29 15.39 4.43
N GLN A 88 -12.02 15.75 4.22
CA GLN A 88 -11.34 16.83 4.92
C GLN A 88 -12.02 18.18 4.67
N VAL A 89 -12.34 18.52 3.43
CA VAL A 89 -13.07 19.75 3.09
C VAL A 89 -14.44 19.79 3.78
N ARG A 90 -15.18 18.67 3.77
CA ARG A 90 -16.46 18.58 4.50
C ARG A 90 -16.26 18.79 6.00
N ASN A 91 -15.24 18.16 6.59
CA ASN A 91 -14.96 18.31 8.01
C ASN A 91 -14.54 19.75 8.36
N THR A 92 -13.74 20.39 7.49
CA THR A 92 -13.36 21.80 7.61
C THR A 92 -14.59 22.70 7.58
N ASP A 93 -15.52 22.50 6.64
CA ASP A 93 -16.77 23.25 6.60
C ASP A 93 -17.63 23.04 7.87
N PHE A 94 -17.61 21.83 8.43
CA PHE A 94 -18.29 21.57 9.70
C PHE A 94 -17.66 22.38 10.85
N ILE A 95 -16.33 22.39 10.92
CA ILE A 95 -15.54 23.07 11.97
C ILE A 95 -15.60 24.59 11.85
N ASP A 96 -15.46 25.14 10.66
CA ASP A 96 -15.21 26.57 10.43
C ASP A 96 -16.46 27.36 10.04
N VAL A 97 -17.50 26.67 9.53
CA VAL A 97 -18.74 27.32 9.10
C VAL A 97 -19.91 26.88 9.99
N ILE A 98 -20.17 25.59 10.09
CA ILE A 98 -21.38 25.08 10.78
C ILE A 98 -21.30 25.32 12.28
N LEU A 99 -20.29 24.77 12.96
CA LEU A 99 -20.19 24.86 14.42
C LEU A 99 -20.13 26.32 14.94
N PRO A 100 -19.37 27.25 14.31
CA PRO A 100 -19.36 28.65 14.71
C PRO A 100 -20.70 29.35 14.47
N ALA A 101 -21.38 29.04 13.35
CA ALA A 101 -22.70 29.61 13.09
C ALA A 101 -23.72 29.18 14.14
N LEU A 102 -23.65 27.94 14.63
CA LEU A 102 -24.51 27.45 15.70
C LEU A 102 -24.29 28.19 17.02
N GLY A 103 -23.02 28.44 17.38
CA GLY A 103 -22.64 29.17 18.60
C GLY A 103 -22.91 30.68 18.55
N ASN A 104 -23.13 31.26 17.37
CA ASN A 104 -23.34 32.70 17.21
C ASN A 104 -24.77 33.13 17.58
N PRO A 105 -24.98 34.00 18.58
CA PRO A 105 -26.31 34.49 18.95
C PRO A 105 -26.93 35.45 17.92
N GLY A 106 -26.11 36.06 17.05
CA GLY A 106 -26.57 36.98 16.01
C GLY A 106 -27.15 36.31 14.76
N ILE A 107 -27.05 34.99 14.64
CA ILE A 107 -27.63 34.23 13.51
C ILE A 107 -28.99 33.68 13.95
N SER A 108 -30.02 33.89 13.12
CA SER A 108 -31.36 33.36 13.42
C SER A 108 -31.39 31.83 13.40
N ARG A 109 -32.32 31.26 14.17
CA ARG A 109 -32.56 29.82 14.23
C ARG A 109 -32.87 29.24 12.84
N GLU A 110 -33.68 29.93 12.04
CA GLU A 110 -34.01 29.49 10.67
C GLU A 110 -32.77 29.38 9.79
N ASN A 111 -31.87 30.37 9.87
CA ASN A 111 -30.63 30.37 9.10
C ASN A 111 -29.69 29.24 9.54
N LYS A 112 -29.55 28.99 10.86
CA LYS A 112 -28.78 27.86 11.38
C LYS A 112 -29.30 26.51 10.86
N ILE A 113 -30.62 26.32 10.85
CA ILE A 113 -31.25 25.11 10.32
C ILE A 113 -31.02 24.98 8.81
N LYS A 114 -31.08 26.09 8.06
CA LYS A 114 -30.81 26.12 6.61
C LYS A 114 -29.37 25.69 6.29
N GLU A 115 -28.38 26.19 7.04
CA GLU A 115 -26.97 25.80 6.89
C GLU A 115 -26.79 24.29 7.13
N LEU A 116 -27.39 23.74 8.20
CA LEU A 116 -27.33 22.31 8.47
C LEU A 116 -28.00 21.47 7.38
N LYS A 117 -29.18 21.88 6.87
CA LYS A 117 -29.84 21.18 5.75
C LYS A 117 -28.94 21.15 4.51
N THR A 118 -28.28 22.26 4.23
CA THR A 118 -27.34 22.38 3.10
C THR A 118 -26.13 21.46 3.29
N PHE A 119 -25.56 21.42 4.49
CA PHE A 119 -24.45 20.53 4.82
C PHE A 119 -24.82 19.04 4.72
N ILE A 120 -25.97 18.65 5.27
CA ILE A 120 -26.47 17.26 5.26
C ILE A 120 -26.74 16.78 3.83
N ALA A 121 -27.32 17.63 2.98
CA ALA A 121 -27.70 17.28 1.62
C ALA A 121 -26.52 17.09 0.64
N ARG A 122 -25.29 17.41 1.04
CA ARG A 122 -24.11 17.21 0.19
C ARG A 122 -23.88 15.72 -0.11
N PRO A 123 -23.69 15.34 -1.39
CA PRO A 123 -23.58 13.94 -1.80
C PRO A 123 -22.24 13.32 -1.40
N LEU A 124 -22.26 11.99 -1.18
CA LEU A 124 -21.06 11.18 -0.93
C LEU A 124 -20.08 11.23 -2.11
N PRO A 125 -18.76 11.30 -1.88
CA PRO A 125 -17.75 11.19 -2.94
C PRO A 125 -17.76 9.83 -3.63
N LYS A 126 -17.57 9.79 -4.96
CA LYS A 126 -17.65 8.58 -5.79
C LYS A 126 -16.77 7.41 -5.31
N PHE A 127 -15.55 7.70 -4.85
CA PHE A 127 -14.60 6.65 -4.42
C PHE A 127 -15.09 5.86 -3.21
N LEU A 128 -15.95 6.43 -2.37
CA LEU A 128 -16.48 5.76 -1.17
C LEU A 128 -17.57 4.73 -1.50
N THR A 129 -17.96 4.60 -2.78
CA THR A 129 -19.09 3.78 -3.20
C THR A 129 -18.76 2.83 -4.36
N SER A 130 -17.49 2.72 -4.80
CA SER A 130 -17.16 2.07 -6.07
C SER A 130 -16.64 0.63 -5.96
N THR A 131 -17.36 -0.30 -6.56
CA THR A 131 -16.93 -1.68 -6.90
C THR A 131 -15.67 -1.71 -7.78
N GLU A 132 -15.42 -0.63 -8.55
CA GLU A 132 -14.27 -0.46 -9.45
C GLU A 132 -12.92 -0.74 -8.77
N SER A 133 -12.75 -0.34 -7.49
CA SER A 133 -11.50 -0.58 -6.76
C SER A 133 -11.27 -2.06 -6.46
N ALA A 134 -12.33 -2.79 -6.10
CA ALA A 134 -12.25 -4.23 -5.82
C ALA A 134 -11.91 -5.03 -7.09
N GLU A 135 -12.48 -4.65 -8.23
CA GLU A 135 -12.16 -5.25 -9.53
C GLU A 135 -10.69 -5.04 -9.90
N LYS A 136 -10.18 -3.80 -9.81
CA LYS A 136 -8.77 -3.48 -10.06
C LYS A 136 -7.81 -4.24 -9.15
N ILE A 137 -8.15 -4.41 -7.88
CA ILE A 137 -7.36 -5.23 -6.94
C ILE A 137 -7.40 -6.70 -7.35
N GLY A 138 -8.57 -7.20 -7.77
CA GLY A 138 -8.73 -8.53 -8.31
C GLY A 138 -7.82 -8.79 -9.51
N GLU A 139 -7.76 -7.85 -10.45
CA GLU A 139 -6.87 -7.91 -11.62
C GLU A 139 -5.39 -7.97 -11.21
N ILE A 140 -4.97 -7.13 -10.26
CA ILE A 140 -3.59 -7.15 -9.73
C ILE A 140 -3.29 -8.51 -9.07
N ASN A 141 -4.20 -9.05 -8.27
CA ASN A 141 -4.02 -10.35 -7.60
C ASN A 141 -3.87 -11.52 -8.58
N VAL A 142 -4.65 -11.51 -9.67
CA VAL A 142 -4.48 -12.47 -10.77
C VAL A 142 -3.13 -12.27 -11.45
N GLY A 143 -2.75 -11.02 -11.71
CA GLY A 143 -1.44 -10.65 -12.25
C GLY A 143 -0.26 -11.13 -11.41
N ILE A 144 -0.33 -10.99 -10.08
CA ILE A 144 0.67 -11.52 -9.13
C ILE A 144 0.82 -13.04 -9.28
N THR A 145 -0.30 -13.77 -9.36
CA THR A 145 -0.29 -15.23 -9.46
C THR A 145 0.34 -15.69 -10.78
N ASN A 146 -0.04 -15.06 -11.89
CA ASN A 146 0.50 -15.38 -13.21
C ASN A 146 1.98 -14.98 -13.33
N GLY A 147 2.33 -13.79 -12.85
CA GLY A 147 3.70 -13.29 -12.85
C GLY A 147 4.65 -14.15 -12.04
N LEU A 148 4.22 -14.64 -10.87
CA LEU A 148 5.01 -15.59 -10.07
C LEU A 148 5.23 -16.90 -10.84
N LYS A 149 4.19 -17.43 -11.48
CA LYS A 149 4.31 -18.67 -12.28
C LYS A 149 5.32 -18.51 -13.42
N GLU A 150 5.19 -17.45 -14.22
CA GLU A 150 6.11 -17.17 -15.33
C GLU A 150 7.55 -16.94 -14.84
N TYR A 151 7.71 -16.26 -13.71
CA TYR A 151 9.01 -16.07 -13.07
C TYR A 151 9.64 -17.41 -12.66
N GLU A 152 8.89 -18.29 -11.99
CA GLU A 152 9.38 -19.60 -11.55
C GLU A 152 9.77 -20.49 -12.74
N GLU A 153 8.96 -20.50 -13.81
CA GLU A 153 9.30 -21.24 -15.04
C GLU A 153 10.59 -20.72 -15.70
N SER A 154 10.80 -19.39 -15.70
CA SER A 154 12.04 -18.78 -16.20
C SER A 154 13.25 -19.11 -15.33
N ALA A 155 13.07 -19.05 -14.01
CA ALA A 155 14.09 -19.39 -13.04
C ALA A 155 14.52 -20.86 -13.15
N ASP A 156 13.58 -21.79 -13.32
CA ASP A 156 13.90 -23.21 -13.51
C ASP A 156 14.70 -23.47 -14.80
N LYS A 157 14.34 -22.81 -15.90
CA LYS A 157 15.11 -22.90 -17.15
C LYS A 157 16.53 -22.41 -16.96
N MET A 158 16.71 -21.30 -16.25
CA MET A 158 18.02 -20.72 -15.99
C MET A 158 18.86 -21.60 -15.06
N VAL A 159 18.27 -22.10 -13.96
CA VAL A 159 18.94 -23.05 -13.04
C VAL A 159 19.39 -24.30 -13.78
N ASN A 160 18.54 -24.89 -14.63
CA ASN A 160 18.89 -26.06 -15.42
C ASN A 160 20.04 -25.77 -16.40
N SER A 161 20.03 -24.61 -17.05
CA SER A 161 21.11 -24.19 -17.95
C SER A 161 22.43 -24.01 -17.21
N ILE A 162 22.42 -23.37 -16.03
CA ILE A 162 23.62 -23.15 -15.22
C ILE A 162 24.18 -24.48 -14.71
N ASN A 163 23.33 -25.39 -14.23
CA ASN A 163 23.75 -26.72 -13.79
C ASN A 163 24.40 -27.54 -14.92
N ALA A 164 23.88 -27.43 -16.14
CA ALA A 164 24.47 -28.08 -17.31
C ALA A 164 25.86 -27.50 -17.64
N GLU A 165 26.06 -26.19 -17.54
CA GLU A 165 27.38 -25.57 -17.77
C GLU A 165 28.37 -25.91 -16.66
N ILE A 166 27.94 -25.96 -15.39
CA ILE A 166 28.77 -26.44 -14.28
C ILE A 166 29.26 -27.86 -14.54
N ALA A 167 28.36 -28.78 -14.91
CA ALA A 167 28.71 -30.18 -15.17
C ALA A 167 29.72 -30.30 -16.34
N LYS A 168 29.56 -29.47 -17.38
CA LYS A 168 30.49 -29.39 -18.50
C LYS A 168 31.87 -28.87 -18.06
N LEU A 169 31.92 -27.77 -17.31
CA LEU A 169 33.16 -27.19 -16.78
C LEU A 169 33.89 -28.16 -15.84
N GLU A 170 33.16 -28.89 -14.98
CA GLU A 170 33.71 -29.93 -14.12
C GLU A 170 34.33 -31.07 -14.95
N GLY A 171 33.65 -31.52 -16.00
CA GLY A 171 34.17 -32.53 -16.91
C GLY A 171 35.41 -32.08 -17.70
N GLU A 172 35.48 -30.81 -18.11
CA GLU A 172 36.65 -30.24 -18.78
C GLU A 172 37.85 -30.10 -17.83
N ARG A 173 37.61 -29.61 -16.61
CA ARG A 173 38.62 -29.53 -15.55
C ARG A 173 39.23 -30.90 -15.24
N ASP A 174 38.39 -31.92 -15.13
CA ASP A 174 38.84 -33.27 -14.78
C ASP A 174 39.68 -33.88 -15.91
N LYS A 175 39.29 -33.70 -17.18
CA LYS A 175 40.12 -34.06 -18.35
C LYS A 175 41.46 -33.34 -18.36
N GLN A 176 41.49 -32.04 -18.02
CA GLN A 176 42.74 -31.29 -17.94
C GLN A 176 43.65 -31.81 -16.83
N LYS A 177 43.10 -32.11 -15.64
CA LYS A 177 43.86 -32.72 -14.54
C LYS A 177 44.44 -34.08 -14.93
N GLU A 178 43.71 -34.90 -15.68
CA GLU A 178 44.23 -36.17 -16.21
C GLU A 178 45.36 -35.96 -17.22
N GLN A 179 45.23 -34.99 -18.14
CA GLN A 179 46.28 -34.66 -19.10
C GLN A 179 47.55 -34.11 -18.43
N GLU A 180 47.39 -33.28 -17.39
CA GLU A 180 48.51 -32.77 -16.59
C GLU A 180 49.22 -33.89 -15.83
N LYS A 181 48.49 -34.81 -15.21
CA LYS A 181 49.06 -36.01 -14.56
C LYS A 181 49.80 -36.90 -15.55
N ALA A 182 49.19 -37.23 -16.68
CA ALA A 182 49.82 -38.05 -17.73
C ALA A 182 51.07 -37.38 -18.34
N SER A 183 51.10 -36.04 -18.39
CA SER A 183 52.26 -35.27 -18.86
C SER A 183 53.38 -35.20 -17.82
N GLN A 184 53.04 -35.14 -16.53
CA GLN A 184 54.00 -35.21 -15.43
C GLN A 184 54.64 -36.61 -15.31
N GLU A 185 53.86 -37.68 -15.49
CA GLU A 185 54.38 -39.05 -15.52
C GLU A 185 55.33 -39.31 -16.70
N LYS A 186 55.14 -38.62 -17.83
CA LYS A 186 56.04 -38.67 -18.99
C LYS A 186 57.27 -37.75 -18.88
N LYS A 187 57.28 -36.76 -17.98
CA LYS A 187 58.39 -35.82 -17.73
C LYS A 187 59.03 -36.08 -16.37
N ALA A 188 59.71 -37.20 -16.20
CA ALA A 188 60.54 -37.47 -15.02
C ALA A 188 61.86 -36.68 -14.98
N THR A 189 62.03 -35.61 -15.77
CA THR A 189 63.24 -34.75 -15.73
C THR A 189 62.90 -33.29 -16.09
N ALA A 190 63.24 -32.39 -15.16
CA ALA A 190 63.22 -30.91 -15.19
C ALA A 190 61.93 -30.17 -14.74
N PRO A 191 62.06 -29.14 -13.87
CA PRO A 191 60.94 -28.40 -13.28
C PRO A 191 60.50 -27.22 -14.15
N THR A 192 59.20 -27.08 -14.40
CA THR A 192 58.55 -25.82 -14.82
C THR A 192 57.02 -25.91 -14.63
N PRO A 193 56.30 -24.78 -14.56
CA PRO A 193 55.27 -24.53 -13.57
C PRO A 193 53.90 -24.96 -14.12
N SER A 194 53.28 -25.94 -13.47
CA SER A 194 51.90 -26.35 -13.72
C SER A 194 51.05 -25.72 -12.63
N GLY A 195 50.07 -24.90 -13.00
CA GLY A 195 49.16 -24.32 -12.02
C GLY A 195 48.07 -23.40 -12.55
N SER A 196 48.11 -22.93 -13.80
CA SER A 196 47.18 -21.87 -14.23
C SER A 196 45.85 -22.36 -14.86
N GLY A 197 45.78 -23.59 -15.37
CA GLY A 197 44.63 -24.08 -16.13
C GLY A 197 43.44 -24.52 -15.27
N SER A 198 43.66 -25.41 -14.29
CA SER A 198 42.61 -25.85 -13.35
C SER A 198 42.02 -24.69 -12.55
N ALA A 199 42.83 -23.68 -12.20
CA ALA A 199 42.39 -22.52 -11.45
C ALA A 199 41.36 -21.67 -12.23
N GLU A 200 41.47 -21.61 -13.56
CA GLU A 200 40.51 -20.89 -14.42
C GLU A 200 39.15 -21.61 -14.44
N TYR A 201 39.14 -22.93 -14.55
CA TYR A 201 37.91 -23.73 -14.47
C TYR A 201 37.26 -23.64 -13.08
N ASP A 202 38.05 -23.74 -12.02
CA ASP A 202 37.53 -23.61 -10.65
C ASP A 202 36.93 -22.21 -10.41
N SER A 203 37.51 -21.15 -10.99
CA SER A 203 36.95 -19.79 -10.96
C SER A 203 35.61 -19.69 -11.71
N LYS A 204 35.50 -20.26 -12.91
CA LYS A 204 34.25 -20.26 -13.70
C LYS A 204 33.14 -21.05 -13.00
N ILE A 205 33.46 -22.21 -12.44
CA ILE A 205 32.52 -23.01 -11.65
C ILE A 205 32.03 -22.22 -10.43
N ALA A 206 32.92 -21.50 -9.74
CA ALA A 206 32.55 -20.67 -8.60
C ALA A 206 31.60 -19.52 -9.01
N GLU A 207 31.86 -18.87 -10.15
CA GLU A 207 30.99 -17.82 -10.69
C GLU A 207 29.58 -18.35 -11.00
N GLU A 208 29.48 -19.50 -11.68
CA GLU A 208 28.19 -20.13 -11.99
C GLU A 208 27.43 -20.57 -10.72
N LYS A 209 28.13 -21.11 -9.72
CA LYS A 209 27.52 -21.41 -8.40
C LYS A 209 27.00 -20.15 -7.72
N SER A 210 27.71 -19.03 -7.81
CA SER A 210 27.26 -17.74 -7.26
C SER A 210 25.99 -17.21 -7.96
N LYS A 211 25.85 -17.45 -9.28
CA LYS A 211 24.61 -17.13 -10.01
C LYS A 211 23.42 -17.95 -9.49
N LEU A 212 23.59 -19.25 -9.22
CA LEU A 212 22.54 -20.10 -8.62
C LEU A 212 22.11 -19.61 -7.23
N GLU A 213 23.06 -19.26 -6.36
CA GLU A 213 22.77 -18.71 -5.05
C GLU A 213 21.97 -17.41 -5.15
N THR A 214 22.35 -16.54 -6.09
CA THR A 214 21.65 -15.29 -6.37
C THR A 214 20.21 -15.53 -6.82
N ILE A 215 19.98 -16.44 -7.77
CA ILE A 215 18.64 -16.78 -8.27
C ILE A 215 17.76 -17.33 -7.14
N ASN A 216 18.29 -18.24 -6.31
CA ASN A 216 17.55 -18.82 -5.20
C ASN A 216 17.19 -17.78 -4.13
N LYS A 217 18.10 -16.85 -3.84
CA LYS A 217 17.81 -15.73 -2.95
C LYS A 217 16.69 -14.84 -3.52
N GLN A 218 16.79 -14.46 -4.80
CA GLN A 218 15.76 -13.65 -5.45
C GLN A 218 14.39 -14.34 -5.46
N ARG A 219 14.33 -15.66 -5.68
CA ARG A 219 13.08 -16.45 -5.60
C ARG A 219 12.41 -16.32 -4.23
N ASN A 220 13.18 -16.50 -3.16
CA ASN A 220 12.66 -16.40 -1.79
C ASN A 220 12.22 -14.97 -1.46
N ASP A 221 13.03 -13.97 -1.81
CA ASP A 221 12.72 -12.56 -1.58
C ASP A 221 11.46 -12.14 -2.34
N LEU A 222 11.35 -12.53 -3.61
CA LEU A 222 10.17 -12.27 -4.44
C LEU A 222 8.92 -12.91 -3.86
N LYS A 223 8.99 -14.19 -3.48
CA LYS A 223 7.84 -14.92 -2.92
C LYS A 223 7.34 -14.27 -1.62
N SER A 224 8.25 -13.85 -0.74
CA SER A 224 7.88 -13.13 0.48
C SER A 224 7.21 -11.80 0.16
N LYS A 225 7.82 -10.97 -0.69
CA LYS A 225 7.28 -9.65 -1.05
C LYS A 225 5.94 -9.75 -1.78
N LEU A 226 5.74 -10.77 -2.62
CA LEU A 226 4.46 -11.01 -3.29
C LEU A 226 3.36 -11.49 -2.33
N ALA A 227 3.71 -12.16 -1.23
CA ALA A 227 2.76 -12.48 -0.17
C ALA A 227 2.35 -11.22 0.60
N ASP A 228 3.34 -10.39 0.96
CA ASP A 228 3.12 -9.13 1.69
C ASP A 228 2.24 -8.16 0.89
N ILE A 229 2.54 -7.98 -0.41
CA ILE A 229 1.76 -7.08 -1.26
C ILE A 229 0.32 -7.58 -1.46
N ARG A 230 0.13 -8.91 -1.56
CA ARG A 230 -1.21 -9.50 -1.68
C ARG A 230 -2.03 -9.31 -0.40
N PHE A 231 -1.39 -9.47 0.76
CA PHE A 231 -2.02 -9.18 2.04
C PHE A 231 -2.45 -7.71 2.11
N ALA A 232 -1.55 -6.79 1.78
CA ALA A 232 -1.80 -5.35 1.78
C ALA A 232 -2.94 -4.95 0.83
N LEU A 233 -2.93 -5.46 -0.41
CA LEU A 233 -3.97 -5.17 -1.42
C LEU A 233 -5.36 -5.65 -1.01
N ASN A 234 -5.46 -6.73 -0.24
CA ASN A 234 -6.75 -7.26 0.20
C ASN A 234 -7.33 -6.57 1.44
N THR A 235 -6.52 -5.79 2.18
CA THR A 235 -6.96 -5.15 3.43
C THR A 235 -7.05 -3.63 3.31
N ILE A 236 -6.01 -3.00 2.75
CA ILE A 236 -5.88 -1.53 2.76
C ILE A 236 -7.06 -0.84 2.05
N PRO A 237 -7.45 -1.20 0.82
CA PRO A 237 -8.44 -0.41 0.08
C PRO A 237 -9.83 -0.43 0.71
N GLU A 238 -10.24 -1.59 1.25
CA GLU A 238 -11.48 -1.72 2.01
C GLU A 238 -11.43 -0.89 3.29
N GLN A 239 -10.35 -1.01 4.08
CA GLN A 239 -10.21 -0.26 5.33
C GLN A 239 -10.21 1.25 5.11
N VAL A 240 -9.55 1.73 4.05
CA VAL A 240 -9.58 3.14 3.63
C VAL A 240 -10.99 3.59 3.27
N GLY A 241 -11.67 2.84 2.40
CA GLY A 241 -13.04 3.15 1.98
C GLY A 241 -13.99 3.22 3.18
N GLN A 242 -13.94 2.22 4.06
CA GLN A 242 -14.77 2.14 5.26
C GLN A 242 -14.46 3.24 6.28
N CYS A 243 -13.19 3.57 6.48
CA CYS A 243 -12.79 4.61 7.41
C CYS A 243 -13.31 6.00 6.98
N PHE A 244 -13.17 6.32 5.69
CA PHE A 244 -13.66 7.57 5.14
C PHE A 244 -15.18 7.63 5.07
N LEU A 245 -15.85 6.53 4.73
CA LEU A 245 -17.31 6.43 4.75
C LEU A 245 -17.87 6.60 6.16
N THR A 246 -17.26 5.95 7.15
CA THR A 246 -17.61 6.10 8.56
C THR A 246 -17.49 7.56 9.00
N THR A 247 -16.36 8.20 8.69
CA THR A 247 -16.13 9.63 9.02
C THR A 247 -17.20 10.53 8.39
N TRP A 248 -17.51 10.31 7.10
CA TRP A 248 -18.55 11.06 6.40
C TRP A 248 -19.94 10.87 7.03
N THR A 249 -20.26 9.63 7.38
CA THR A 249 -21.54 9.26 7.98
C THR A 249 -21.68 9.89 9.37
N HIS A 250 -20.64 9.82 10.20
CA HIS A 250 -20.63 10.46 11.52
C HIS A 250 -20.90 11.96 11.42
N LEU A 251 -20.16 12.69 10.57
CA LEU A 251 -20.41 14.12 10.33
C LEU A 251 -21.85 14.42 9.92
N THR A 252 -22.43 13.55 9.08
CA THR A 252 -23.81 13.72 8.60
C THR A 252 -24.85 13.47 9.70
N ASN A 253 -24.62 12.45 10.52
CA ASN A 253 -25.47 12.14 11.67
C ASN A 253 -25.39 13.24 12.72
N ASP A 254 -24.19 13.73 13.03
CA ASP A 254 -23.96 14.81 14.00
C ASP A 254 -24.67 16.10 13.56
N ALA A 255 -24.52 16.49 12.29
CA ALA A 255 -25.24 17.61 11.71
C ALA A 255 -26.78 17.40 11.76
N THR A 256 -27.25 16.17 11.52
CA THR A 256 -28.67 15.81 11.59
C THR A 256 -29.22 15.92 13.00
N HIS A 257 -28.48 15.45 14.00
CA HIS A 257 -28.84 15.60 15.42
C HIS A 257 -28.92 17.07 15.81
N LEU A 258 -27.92 17.88 15.45
CA LEU A 258 -27.92 19.33 15.71
C LEU A 258 -29.13 20.01 15.06
N LYS A 259 -29.48 19.62 13.84
CA LYS A 259 -30.66 20.13 13.11
C LYS A 259 -31.94 19.77 13.85
N ASN A 260 -32.12 18.50 14.20
CA ASN A 260 -33.31 18.01 14.88
C ASN A 260 -33.45 18.64 16.28
N ARG A 261 -32.36 18.84 17.03
CA ARG A 261 -32.37 19.57 18.31
C ARG A 261 -32.81 21.02 18.13
N MET A 262 -32.27 21.68 17.12
CA MET A 262 -32.69 23.03 16.76
C MET A 262 -34.10 23.08 16.19
N GLU A 263 -34.70 22.02 15.68
CA GLU A 263 -36.11 22.01 15.27
C GLU A 263 -37.04 21.70 16.46
N GLY A 264 -36.61 20.85 17.41
CA GLY A 264 -37.46 20.29 18.46
C GLY A 264 -37.42 20.93 19.86
N SER A 265 -36.33 21.58 20.30
CA SER A 265 -36.21 22.13 21.68
C SER A 265 -35.75 23.59 21.69
N THR A 266 -36.32 24.39 22.59
CA THR A 266 -35.93 25.79 22.87
C THR A 266 -35.10 25.95 24.15
N THR A 267 -34.91 24.87 24.91
CA THR A 267 -34.37 24.90 26.28
C THR A 267 -33.08 24.08 26.47
N ASP A 268 -32.72 23.24 25.50
CA ASP A 268 -31.50 22.45 25.59
C ASP A 268 -30.26 23.29 25.28
N PRO A 269 -29.28 23.38 26.18
CA PRO A 269 -28.03 24.08 25.88
C PRO A 269 -27.30 23.36 24.74
N LEU A 270 -26.75 24.16 23.83
CA LEU A 270 -25.82 23.65 22.82
C LEU A 270 -24.63 22.97 23.51
N PRO A 271 -24.06 21.92 22.89
CA PRO A 271 -22.83 21.31 23.41
C PRO A 271 -21.70 22.34 23.47
N ASP A 272 -20.63 22.05 24.22
CA ASP A 272 -19.41 22.86 24.21
C ASP A 272 -18.82 22.91 22.80
N ILE A 273 -19.21 23.93 22.03
CA ILE A 273 -18.86 24.10 20.63
C ILE A 273 -17.34 24.18 20.47
N ALA A 274 -16.63 24.82 21.41
CA ALA A 274 -15.19 24.94 21.37
C ALA A 274 -14.50 23.59 21.59
N GLY A 275 -14.99 22.81 22.56
CA GLY A 275 -14.55 21.43 22.78
C GLY A 275 -14.77 20.54 21.57
N VAL A 276 -15.96 20.58 20.97
CA VAL A 276 -16.33 19.83 19.78
C VAL A 276 -15.43 20.19 18.58
N ILE A 277 -15.23 21.49 18.31
CA ILE A 277 -14.31 22.00 17.28
C ILE A 277 -12.90 21.42 17.46
N ARG A 278 -12.37 21.42 18.69
CA ARG A 278 -11.04 20.86 18.99
C ARG A 278 -10.95 19.39 18.60
N VAL A 279 -11.99 18.60 18.83
CA VAL A 279 -11.95 17.17 18.51
C VAL A 279 -11.93 16.93 17.00
N TYR A 280 -12.85 17.56 16.25
CA TYR A 280 -12.92 17.34 14.80
C TYR A 280 -11.68 17.81 14.05
N LYS A 281 -10.92 18.78 14.60
CA LYS A 281 -9.59 19.15 14.07
C LYS A 281 -8.62 17.97 14.05
N THR A 282 -8.68 17.07 15.04
CA THR A 282 -7.79 15.89 15.10
C THR A 282 -7.97 14.96 13.90
N ILE A 283 -9.21 14.76 13.45
CA ILE A 283 -9.53 13.99 12.23
C ILE A 283 -9.12 14.77 11.00
N ASN A 284 -9.38 16.09 10.98
CA ASN A 284 -9.03 16.96 9.86
C ASN A 284 -7.53 16.88 9.54
N ASP A 285 -6.70 16.98 10.58
CA ASP A 285 -5.25 16.87 10.49
C ASP A 285 -4.82 15.48 10.00
N ALA A 286 -5.54 14.43 10.40
CA ALA A 286 -5.25 13.07 9.93
C ALA A 286 -5.62 12.86 8.46
N LEU A 287 -6.75 13.42 8.00
CA LEU A 287 -7.16 13.38 6.59
C LEU A 287 -6.22 14.21 5.70
N GLU A 288 -5.77 15.36 6.19
CA GLU A 288 -4.75 16.18 5.51
C GLU A 288 -3.39 15.46 5.46
N TYR A 289 -2.97 14.85 6.57
CA TYR A 289 -1.77 14.00 6.59
C TYR A 289 -1.89 12.86 5.58
N TYR A 290 -3.02 12.15 5.56
CA TYR A 290 -3.25 11.09 4.59
C TYR A 290 -3.15 11.62 3.16
N SER A 291 -3.86 12.71 2.85
CA SER A 291 -3.93 13.22 1.49
C SER A 291 -2.55 13.67 1.00
N THR A 292 -1.71 14.24 1.86
CA THR A 292 -0.36 14.72 1.50
C THR A 292 0.70 13.63 1.50
N ASN A 293 0.68 12.70 2.46
CA ASN A 293 1.74 11.71 2.63
C ASN A 293 1.75 10.63 1.53
N VAL A 294 0.57 10.23 1.03
CA VAL A 294 0.47 9.16 0.00
C VAL A 294 0.99 9.57 -1.39
N SER A 295 1.49 10.80 -1.59
CA SER A 295 2.08 11.27 -2.86
C SER A 295 3.57 11.57 -2.83
N ASN A 296 4.22 11.52 -1.67
CA ASN A 296 5.56 12.09 -1.51
C ASN A 296 6.72 11.16 -1.94
N GLN A 297 6.42 10.02 -2.59
CA GLN A 297 7.46 9.11 -3.06
C GLN A 297 7.51 9.09 -4.59
N HIS A 298 8.59 9.70 -5.10
CA HIS A 298 9.01 9.70 -6.49
C HIS A 298 9.75 8.42 -6.85
#